data_AF-A0A2H0VXD1-F1
#
_entry.id   AF-A0A2H0VXD1-F1
#
_cell.length_a   1.000
_cell.length_b   1.000
_cell.length_c   1.000
_cell.angle_alpha   90.00
_cell.angle_beta   90.00
_cell.angle_gamma   90.00
#
_symmetry.space_group_name_H-M   'P 1'
#
loop_
_entity.id
_entity.type
_entity.pdbx_description
1 polymer ?
#
loop_
_entity_poly.entity_id
_entity_poly.type
_entity_poly.pdbx_seq_one_letter_code
_entity_poly.pdbx_strand_id
1 'polypeptide(L)'
;AGDLAFLSMYLLKNDFIREITSLSSATITGADGYPTHSLTSTNELLGSYLNVKGLKTGKTYGAGECLITVAENDHGHEILTVMLGSEDRFGESKLLLDWIYNSYTW
;
A
#
# COMPACT_ATOMS: atom_id res chain seq x y z
N ALA A 1 0.54 6.30 -14.25
CA ALA A 1 -0.24 5.35 -13.43
C ALA A 1 -0.19 3.92 -13.98
N GLY A 2 -0.51 3.70 -15.27
CA GLY A 2 -0.52 2.36 -15.89
C GLY A 2 0.77 1.54 -15.70
N ASP A 3 1.94 2.13 -15.94
CA ASP A 3 3.23 1.43 -15.78
C ASP A 3 3.47 0.95 -14.34
N LEU A 4 3.11 1.77 -13.35
CA LEU A 4 3.22 1.39 -11.94
C LEU A 4 2.24 0.29 -11.60
N ALA A 5 1.02 0.32 -12.15
CA ALA A 5 0.06 -0.77 -11.97
C ALA A 5 0.61 -2.09 -12.56
N PHE A 6 1.20 -2.05 -13.76
CA PHE A 6 1.83 -3.21 -14.38
C PHE A 6 2.98 -3.76 -13.56
N LEU A 7 3.89 -2.90 -13.08
CA LEU A 7 4.99 -3.29 -12.22
C LEU A 7 4.48 -3.89 -10.90
N SER A 8 3.49 -3.27 -10.26
CA SER A 8 2.91 -3.77 -9.01
C SER A 8 2.24 -5.12 -9.18
N MET A 9 1.50 -5.36 -10.26
CA MET A 9 0.96 -6.68 -10.58
C MET A 9 2.06 -7.74 -10.76
N TYR A 10 3.21 -7.37 -11.31
CA TYR A 10 4.36 -8.27 -11.39
C TYR A 10 4.98 -8.53 -10.01
N LEU A 11 5.19 -7.50 -9.20
CA LEU A 11 5.76 -7.60 -7.85
C LEU A 11 4.89 -8.45 -6.92
N LEU A 12 3.56 -8.35 -7.02
CA LEU A 12 2.60 -9.12 -6.21
C LEU A 12 2.60 -10.63 -6.52
N LYS A 13 3.38 -11.11 -7.49
CA LYS A 13 3.63 -12.55 -7.69
C LYS A 13 4.69 -13.11 -6.73
N ASN A 14 5.34 -12.25 -5.95
CA ASN A 14 6.38 -12.62 -5.01
C ASN A 14 5.85 -12.52 -3.56
N ASP A 15 5.73 -13.66 -2.90
CA ASP A 15 5.20 -13.77 -1.53
C ASP A 15 6.01 -12.96 -0.52
N PHE A 16 7.33 -12.85 -0.69
CA PHE A 16 8.17 -12.03 0.17
C PHE A 16 7.81 -10.54 0.08
N ILE A 17 7.48 -10.05 -1.12
CA ILE A 17 7.06 -8.65 -1.30
C ILE A 17 5.68 -8.43 -0.65
N ARG A 18 4.76 -9.38 -0.80
CA ARG A 18 3.45 -9.34 -0.13
C ARG A 18 3.62 -9.28 1.38
N GLU A 19 4.41 -10.18 1.94
CA GLU A 19 4.69 -10.25 3.37
C GLU A 19 5.28 -8.93 3.88
N ILE A 20 6.42 -8.49 3.34
CA ILE A 20 7.12 -7.32 3.84
C ILE A 20 6.29 -6.04 3.73
N THR A 21 5.51 -5.87 2.65
CA THR A 21 4.72 -4.65 2.45
C THR A 21 3.43 -4.63 3.27
N SER A 22 3.01 -5.77 3.83
CA SER A 22 1.86 -5.87 4.73
C SER A 22 2.17 -5.50 6.19
N LEU A 23 3.46 -5.45 6.55
CA LEU A 23 3.90 -5.15 7.91
C LEU A 23 3.59 -3.70 8.30
N SER A 24 2.88 -3.51 9.40
CA SER A 24 2.66 -2.17 9.99
C SER A 24 3.91 -1.65 10.70
N SER A 25 4.76 -2.54 11.21
CA SER A 25 6.06 -2.22 11.80
C SER A 25 7.03 -3.37 11.65
N ALA A 26 8.33 -3.06 11.75
CA ALA A 26 9.40 -4.03 11.75
C ALA A 26 10.50 -3.59 12.71
N THR A 27 11.16 -4.54 13.35
CA THR A 27 12.38 -4.27 14.14
C THR A 27 13.57 -4.76 13.32
N ILE A 28 14.49 -3.86 12.97
CA ILE A 28 15.65 -4.16 12.15
C ILE A 28 16.91 -3.93 12.97
N THR A 29 17.78 -4.93 13.02
CA THR A 29 19.09 -4.83 13.69
C THR A 29 20.17 -4.55 12.66
N GLY A 30 21.09 -3.64 13.00
CA GLY A 30 22.29 -3.36 12.21
C GLY A 30 23.09 -4.63 11.90
N ALA A 31 23.83 -4.62 10.79
CA ALA A 31 24.54 -5.82 10.31
C ALA A 31 25.64 -6.31 11.29
N ASP A 32 26.14 -5.42 12.13
CA ASP A 32 27.07 -5.66 13.24
C ASP A 32 26.38 -6.06 14.56
N GLY A 33 25.05 -6.20 14.55
CA GLY A 33 24.23 -6.59 15.70
C GLY A 33 23.71 -5.41 16.53
N TYR A 34 24.09 -4.16 16.21
CA TYR A 34 23.65 -2.96 16.93
C TYR A 34 23.86 -1.70 16.05
N PRO A 35 22.98 -0.68 16.09
CA PRO A 35 21.77 -0.59 16.90
C PRO A 35 20.59 -1.35 16.29
N THR A 36 19.58 -1.57 17.13
CA THR A 36 18.27 -2.06 16.70
C THR A 36 17.33 -0.88 16.52
N HIS A 37 16.62 -0.86 15.40
CA HIS A 37 15.69 0.18 15.00
C HIS A 37 14.28 -0.37 14.88
N SER A 38 13.32 0.29 15.53
CA SER A 38 11.90 0.06 15.27
C SER A 38 11.46 0.98 14.13
N LEU A 39 10.99 0.38 13.05
CA LEU A 39 10.45 1.07 11.88
C LEU A 39 8.95 0.89 11.83
N THR A 40 8.23 1.95 11.50
CA THR A 40 6.78 1.92 11.28
C THR A 40 6.51 2.21 9.81
N SER A 41 5.59 1.46 9.23
CA SER A 41 5.12 1.73 7.87
C SER A 41 4.45 3.09 7.81
N THR A 42 4.79 3.87 6.80
CA THR A 42 4.11 5.13 6.51
C THR A 42 2.74 4.94 5.87
N ASN A 43 2.34 3.71 5.52
CA ASN A 43 1.03 3.46 4.93
C ASN A 43 -0.03 3.43 6.04
N GLU A 44 -0.72 4.55 6.24
CA GLU A 44 -1.74 4.73 7.28
C GLU A 44 -2.99 3.86 7.09
N LEU A 45 -3.19 3.28 5.90
CA LEU A 45 -4.34 2.43 5.62
C LEU A 45 -4.15 0.97 6.06
N LEU A 46 -2.93 0.57 6.44
CA LEU A 46 -2.67 -0.76 7.00
C LEU A 46 -3.45 -0.95 8.31
N GLY A 47 -4.16 -2.08 8.42
CA GLY A 47 -5.02 -2.37 9.58
C GLY A 47 -6.33 -1.59 9.64
N SER A 48 -6.65 -0.81 8.59
CA SER A 48 -7.96 -0.15 8.47
C SER A 48 -9.06 -1.14 8.05
N TYR A 49 -10.32 -0.72 8.16
CA TYR A 49 -11.48 -1.50 7.70
C TYR A 49 -11.47 -1.78 6.19
N LEU A 50 -10.66 -1.06 5.41
CA LEU A 50 -10.53 -1.26 3.97
C LEU A 50 -9.76 -2.54 3.61
N ASN A 51 -9.22 -3.25 4.61
CA ASN A 51 -8.48 -4.50 4.44
C ASN A 51 -7.31 -4.35 3.44
N VAL A 52 -6.52 -3.29 3.63
CA VAL A 52 -5.31 -3.02 2.84
C VAL A 52 -4.22 -4.04 3.18
N LYS A 53 -3.70 -4.70 2.15
CA LYS A 53 -2.67 -5.75 2.25
C LYS A 53 -1.24 -5.24 2.00
N GLY A 54 -1.05 -3.99 1.58
CA GLY A 54 0.28 -3.39 1.53
C GLY A 54 0.57 -2.53 0.31
N LEU A 55 1.81 -2.64 -0.16
CA LEU A 55 2.53 -1.80 -1.13
C LEU A 55 3.16 -0.52 -0.55
N LYS A 56 2.99 0.67 -1.16
CA LYS A 56 3.99 1.74 -0.98
C LYS A 56 3.51 3.17 -1.16
N THR A 57 3.94 4.02 -0.23
CA THR A 57 3.87 5.50 -0.25
C THR A 57 5.06 6.14 -0.98
N GLY A 58 4.91 7.33 -1.55
CA GLY A 58 6.02 8.15 -2.04
C GLY A 58 5.69 9.64 -2.06
N LYS A 59 6.60 10.52 -1.66
CA LYS A 59 6.38 11.98 -1.65
C LYS A 59 7.64 12.71 -2.08
N THR A 60 7.50 13.64 -3.02
CA THR A 60 8.50 14.68 -3.30
C THR A 60 7.79 15.97 -3.67
N TYR A 61 8.47 17.11 -3.62
CA TYR A 61 7.87 18.40 -4.00
C TYR A 61 7.34 18.40 -5.44
N GLY A 62 8.06 17.78 -6.39
CA GLY A 62 7.65 17.75 -7.80
C GLY A 62 6.61 16.67 -8.14
N ALA A 63 6.50 15.62 -7.33
CA ALA A 63 5.59 14.50 -7.60
C ALA A 63 4.26 14.56 -6.80
N GLY A 64 4.19 15.41 -5.77
CA GLY A 64 3.08 15.41 -4.82
C GLY A 64 3.04 14.12 -4.00
N GLU A 65 1.85 13.78 -3.52
CA GLU A 65 1.61 12.58 -2.74
C GLU A 65 1.21 11.38 -3.63
N CYS A 66 1.99 10.31 -3.56
CA CYS A 66 1.73 9.07 -4.29
C CYS A 66 1.45 7.90 -3.35
N LEU A 67 0.53 7.01 -3.71
CA LEU A 67 0.24 5.78 -2.99
C LEU A 67 -0.12 4.68 -3.97
N ILE A 68 0.55 3.53 -3.83
CA ILE A 68 0.11 2.29 -4.46
C ILE A 68 -0.38 1.39 -3.33
N THR A 69 -1.58 0.86 -3.48
CA THR A 69 -2.23 0.01 -2.48
C THR A 69 -2.82 -1.22 -3.13
N VAL A 70 -2.62 -2.38 -2.51
CA VAL A 70 -3.46 -3.57 -2.74
C VAL A 70 -4.39 -3.73 -1.54
N ALA A 71 -5.67 -3.94 -1.80
CA ALA A 71 -6.69 -4.15 -0.77
C ALA A 71 -7.59 -5.30 -1.21
N GLU A 72 -8.26 -5.94 -0.26
CA GLU A 72 -9.08 -7.12 -0.52
C GLU A 72 -10.49 -6.89 0.01
N ASN A 73 -11.51 -7.09 -0.82
CA ASN A 73 -12.90 -6.95 -0.40
C ASN A 73 -13.38 -8.15 0.43
N ASP A 74 -14.61 -8.08 0.94
CA ASP A 74 -15.21 -9.14 1.79
C ASP A 74 -15.40 -10.50 1.07
N HIS A 75 -15.32 -10.51 -0.27
CA HIS A 75 -15.42 -11.73 -1.08
C HIS A 75 -14.04 -12.32 -1.44
N GLY A 76 -12.94 -11.73 -0.94
CA GLY A 76 -11.58 -12.17 -1.20
C GLY A 76 -10.99 -11.68 -2.53
N HIS A 77 -11.62 -10.71 -3.18
CA HIS A 77 -11.10 -10.12 -4.42
C HIS A 77 -10.11 -9.00 -4.13
N GLU A 78 -8.91 -9.11 -4.70
CA GLU A 78 -7.87 -8.09 -4.58
C GLU A 78 -8.05 -6.96 -5.60
N ILE A 79 -7.91 -5.73 -5.13
CA ILE A 79 -7.97 -4.49 -5.90
C ILE A 79 -6.66 -3.73 -5.72
N LEU A 80 -6.03 -3.41 -6.85
CA LEU A 80 -4.83 -2.58 -6.91
C LEU A 80 -5.22 -1.15 -7.30
N THR A 81 -4.83 -0.17 -6.49
CA THR A 81 -4.99 1.26 -6.81
C THR A 81 -3.63 1.96 -6.90
N VAL A 82 -3.54 2.93 -7.81
CA VAL A 82 -2.35 3.76 -8.00
C VAL A 82 -2.78 5.22 -8.00
N MET A 83 -2.36 5.95 -6.97
CA MET A 83 -2.58 7.37 -6.78
C MET A 83 -1.28 8.14 -7.00
N LEU A 84 -1.34 9.21 -7.79
CA LEU A 84 -0.19 10.05 -8.14
C LEU A 84 -0.59 11.52 -8.02
N GLY A 85 0.29 12.35 -7.47
CA GLY A 85 0.09 13.81 -7.43
C GLY A 85 -1.06 14.27 -6.54
N SER A 86 -1.45 13.47 -5.53
CA SER A 86 -2.49 13.83 -4.57
C SER A 86 -1.99 14.89 -3.58
N GLU A 87 -2.92 15.60 -2.94
CA GLU A 87 -2.67 16.42 -1.74
C GLU A 87 -3.07 15.69 -0.45
N ASP A 88 -3.94 14.68 -0.54
CA ASP A 88 -4.40 13.81 0.54
C ASP A 88 -4.53 12.35 0.05
N ARG A 89 -3.37 11.68 -0.08
CA ARG A 89 -3.35 10.35 -0.70
C ARG A 89 -4.21 9.33 0.05
N PHE A 90 -4.35 9.49 1.37
CA PHE A 90 -5.01 8.50 2.23
C PHE A 90 -6.52 8.70 2.23
N GLY A 91 -6.98 9.94 2.34
CA GLY A 91 -8.40 10.28 2.22
C GLY A 91 -8.95 9.94 0.83
N GLU A 92 -8.24 10.31 -0.22
CA GLU A 92 -8.67 10.00 -1.59
C GLU A 92 -8.65 8.50 -1.88
N SER A 93 -7.64 7.76 -1.41
CA SER A 93 -7.58 6.30 -1.63
C SER A 93 -8.69 5.58 -0.89
N LYS A 94 -9.07 6.05 0.31
CA LYS A 94 -10.21 5.54 1.05
C LYS A 94 -11.51 5.72 0.27
N LEU A 95 -11.76 6.93 -0.24
CA LEU A 95 -12.95 7.22 -1.05
C LEU A 95 -13.00 6.36 -2.31
N LEU A 96 -11.87 6.17 -2.99
CA LEU A 96 -11.79 5.34 -4.18
C LEU A 96 -12.08 3.86 -3.88
N LEU A 97 -11.45 3.30 -2.84
CA LEU A 97 -11.66 1.91 -2.44
C LEU A 97 -13.11 1.67 -1.97
N ASP A 98 -13.66 2.56 -1.14
CA ASP A 98 -15.07 2.49 -0.72
C ASP A 98 -16.01 2.54 -1.93
N TRP A 99 -15.75 3.43 -2.89
CA TRP A 99 -16.54 3.50 -4.12
C TRP A 99 -16.46 2.21 -4.93
N ILE A 100 -15.26 1.63 -5.09
CA ILE A 100 -15.08 0.35 -5.80
C ILE A 100 -15.86 -0.77 -5.12
N TYR A 101 -15.73 -0.92 -3.79
CA TYR A 101 -16.42 -1.96 -3.03
C TYR A 101 -17.95 -1.87 -3.14
N ASN A 102 -18.49 -0.64 -3.21
CA ASN A 102 -19.93 -0.41 -3.31
C ASN A 102 -20.47 -0.48 -4.75
N SER A 103 -19.62 -0.24 -5.76
CA SER A 103 -20.06 -0.11 -7.15
C SER A 103 -19.90 -1.39 -7.97
N TYR A 104 -19.07 -2.33 -7.52
CA TYR A 104 -18.81 -3.56 -8.25
C TYR A 104 -19.06 -4.79 -7.39
N THR A 105 -19.77 -5.75 -7.99
CA THR A 105 -19.84 -7.13 -7.51
C THR A 105 -19.13 -7.99 -8.54
N TRP A 106 -18.26 -8.88 -8.07
CA TRP A 106 -17.44 -9.75 -8.90
C TRP A 106 -17.67 -11.18 -8.48
#